data_AF-A7RKM8-F1
#
_entry.id   AF-A7RKM8-F1
#
_cell.length_a   1.000
_cell.length_b   1.000
_cell.length_c   1.000
_cell.angle_alpha   90.00
_cell.angle_beta   90.00
_cell.angle_gamma   90.00
#
_symmetry.space_group_name_H-M   'P 1'
#
loop_
_entity.id
_entity.type
_entity.pdbx_description
1 polymer ?
#
loop_
_entity_poly.entity_id
_entity_poly.type
_entity_poly.pdbx_seq_one_letter_code
_entity_poly.pdbx_strand_id
1 'polypeptide(L)'
;MVEIHAGDESHIKRCRNIKFDIWRFHVNFNPVVTFCSAVIIWGLVIFCLVETEKAAAHLPTWTKWVTDKWTWLYIGTQDAWAVFILVLFFSKYSNLKLGKTDDEEPEFNDGSYFSMLFAAGIGVGLFYFGVAEPVQHYQPTKPGDPMIWGNRYQGRYSDNQRAQDAINVTLFHWGIHGWIVYTMIGLLLGFLSYRYNMPMTMRTCFYPLLAASVLGSDGRRLCHGLAVDGRIKGVECSPSSVCILWLAIAIFFPCWPMANAKHKIDGSNRWVTMVFLAVPFYGWVLLEIAEIAQQGLAYVGWSLVIGFVVLGGGIRGAIREKYKIVGNMAEDFFAVMLMYPLAAMQMEYQVTGNPEAKPRNDAEFGVNNYAMDKVEDKKEVEATRNPNKELDHYF
;
A
#
# COMPACT_ATOMS: atom_id res chain seq x y z
N MET A 1 -35.50 20.06 12.33
CA MET A 1 -34.09 20.21 12.76
C MET A 1 -34.00 19.65 14.16
N VAL A 2 -33.27 18.57 14.37
CA VAL A 2 -33.02 18.05 15.72
C VAL A 2 -31.87 18.88 16.27
N GLU A 3 -32.10 19.62 17.36
CA GLU A 3 -31.05 20.33 18.07
C GLU A 3 -30.02 19.32 18.59
N ILE A 4 -28.81 19.39 18.05
CA ILE A 4 -27.68 18.60 18.51
C ILE A 4 -27.08 19.37 19.70
N HIS A 5 -27.48 19.02 20.92
CA HIS A 5 -26.78 19.50 22.09
C HIS A 5 -25.39 18.88 22.13
N ALA A 6 -24.37 19.70 21.80
CA ALA A 6 -22.97 19.37 21.98
C ALA A 6 -22.71 19.06 23.47
N GLY A 7 -22.73 17.78 23.84
CA GLY A 7 -22.50 17.34 25.22
C GLY A 7 -23.22 16.07 25.65
N ASP A 8 -24.22 15.57 24.90
CA ASP A 8 -24.96 14.37 25.30
C ASP A 8 -24.27 13.07 24.85
N GLU A 9 -23.52 12.41 25.73
CA GLU A 9 -22.90 11.09 25.49
C GLU A 9 -23.91 9.92 25.34
N SER A 10 -25.23 10.17 25.44
CA SER A 10 -26.28 9.14 25.34
C SER A 10 -26.19 8.32 24.04
N HIS A 11 -25.67 8.91 22.97
CA HIS A 11 -25.49 8.25 21.67
C HIS A 11 -24.44 7.14 21.69
N ILE A 12 -23.38 7.26 22.49
CA ILE A 12 -22.34 6.23 22.65
C ILE A 12 -22.91 4.98 23.35
N LYS A 13 -23.84 5.19 24.29
CA LYS A 13 -24.51 4.11 25.05
C LYS A 13 -25.51 3.29 24.23
N ARG A 14 -26.01 3.80 23.09
CA ARG A 14 -26.91 3.05 22.20
C ARG A 14 -26.20 2.05 21.27
N CYS A 15 -24.88 2.16 21.13
CA CYS A 15 -24.07 1.22 20.36
C CYS A 15 -23.97 -0.12 21.11
N ARG A 16 -24.41 -1.21 20.46
CA ARG A 16 -24.30 -2.58 21.00
C ARG A 16 -22.83 -2.99 20.94
N ASN A 17 -22.12 -2.69 22.01
CA ASN A 17 -20.71 -2.93 22.20
C ASN A 17 -20.55 -4.00 23.27
N ILE A 18 -19.80 -5.05 22.96
CA ILE A 18 -19.35 -6.01 23.98
C ILE A 18 -18.06 -5.44 24.54
N LYS A 19 -18.07 -5.22 25.86
CA LYS A 19 -16.91 -4.77 26.63
C LYS A 19 -16.46 -5.93 27.49
N PHE A 20 -15.20 -6.30 27.39
CA PHE A 20 -14.58 -7.24 28.31
C PHE A 20 -13.10 -6.92 28.43
N ASP A 21 -12.57 -7.19 29.61
CA ASP A 21 -11.21 -6.90 29.95
C ASP A 21 -10.39 -8.17 29.79
N ILE A 22 -9.41 -8.14 28.89
CA ILE A 22 -8.41 -9.19 28.77
C ILE A 22 -7.16 -8.69 29.48
N TRP A 23 -6.97 -9.12 30.72
CA TRP A 23 -5.82 -8.72 31.55
C TRP A 23 -5.75 -7.20 31.78
N ARG A 24 -4.86 -6.46 31.07
CA ARG A 24 -4.77 -4.99 31.07
C ARG A 24 -5.39 -4.30 29.84
N PHE A 25 -5.91 -5.06 28.89
CA PHE A 25 -6.47 -4.50 27.65
C PHE A 25 -8.00 -4.42 27.75
N HIS A 26 -8.52 -3.19 27.63
CA HIS A 26 -9.95 -2.92 27.56
C HIS A 26 -10.42 -3.10 26.11
N VAL A 27 -11.02 -4.26 25.81
CA VAL A 27 -11.48 -4.57 24.45
C VAL A 27 -12.95 -4.16 24.31
N ASN A 28 -13.22 -3.29 23.34
CA ASN A 28 -14.54 -2.78 23.02
C ASN A 28 -14.81 -2.93 21.52
N PHE A 29 -15.69 -3.86 21.13
CA PHE A 29 -16.07 -4.04 19.73
C PHE A 29 -17.57 -4.30 19.55
N ASN A 30 -18.03 -4.08 18.32
CA ASN A 30 -19.40 -4.38 17.92
C ASN A 30 -19.48 -5.80 17.33
N PRO A 31 -20.08 -6.77 18.03
CA PRO A 31 -20.06 -8.18 17.61
C PRO A 31 -20.72 -8.40 16.27
N VAL A 32 -21.77 -7.66 15.93
CA VAL A 32 -22.47 -7.86 14.65
C VAL A 32 -21.56 -7.47 13.50
N VAL A 33 -20.93 -6.30 13.57
CA VAL A 33 -20.05 -5.82 12.49
C VAL A 33 -18.83 -6.73 12.37
N THR A 34 -18.19 -7.07 13.50
CA THR A 34 -16.98 -7.90 13.52
C THR A 34 -17.24 -9.32 13.00
N PHE A 35 -18.30 -9.98 13.45
CA PHE A 35 -18.56 -11.36 13.02
C PHE A 35 -19.14 -11.42 11.61
N CYS A 36 -20.03 -10.50 11.21
CA CYS A 36 -20.54 -10.47 9.83
C CYS A 36 -19.41 -10.18 8.83
N SER A 37 -18.54 -9.21 9.10
CA SER A 37 -17.41 -8.93 8.21
C SER A 37 -16.44 -10.12 8.16
N ALA A 38 -16.12 -10.72 9.31
CA ALA A 38 -15.27 -11.90 9.37
C ALA A 38 -15.85 -13.06 8.57
N VAL A 39 -17.14 -13.37 8.71
CA VAL A 39 -17.80 -14.46 7.96
C VAL A 39 -17.77 -14.21 6.45
N ILE A 40 -18.00 -12.97 6.01
CA ILE A 40 -17.97 -12.62 4.58
C ILE A 40 -16.54 -12.74 4.03
N ILE A 41 -15.56 -12.16 4.72
CA ILE A 41 -14.15 -12.18 4.30
C ILE A 41 -13.62 -13.62 4.29
N TRP A 42 -13.77 -14.35 5.39
CA TRP A 42 -13.34 -15.74 5.48
C TRP A 42 -14.10 -16.64 4.53
N GLY A 43 -15.40 -16.40 4.31
CA GLY A 43 -16.19 -17.14 3.32
C GLY A 43 -15.64 -16.97 1.91
N LEU A 44 -15.27 -15.75 1.52
CA LEU A 44 -14.63 -15.49 0.23
C LEU A 44 -13.24 -16.13 0.13
N VAL A 45 -12.41 -16.02 1.18
CA VAL A 45 -11.08 -16.64 1.23
C VAL A 45 -11.19 -18.15 1.09
N ILE A 46 -12.07 -18.80 1.86
CA ILE A 46 -12.31 -20.24 1.80
C ILE A 46 -12.80 -20.64 0.41
N PHE A 47 -13.73 -19.89 -0.18
CA PHE A 47 -14.20 -20.14 -1.55
C PHE A 47 -13.04 -20.10 -2.57
N CYS A 48 -12.18 -19.10 -2.49
CA CYS A 48 -11.02 -18.98 -3.36
C CYS A 48 -9.98 -20.11 -3.15
N LEU A 49 -9.87 -20.65 -1.93
CA LEU A 49 -8.92 -21.72 -1.60
C LEU A 49 -9.43 -23.11 -1.97
N VAL A 50 -10.73 -23.39 -1.77
CA VAL A 50 -11.33 -24.71 -2.01
C VAL A 50 -11.69 -24.90 -3.48
N GLU A 51 -12.19 -23.86 -4.14
CA GLU A 51 -12.73 -23.92 -5.51
C GLU A 51 -11.94 -22.97 -6.43
N THR A 52 -10.62 -23.18 -6.49
CA THR A 52 -9.68 -22.31 -7.21
C THR A 52 -10.04 -22.10 -8.69
N GLU A 53 -10.43 -23.16 -9.40
CA GLU A 53 -10.79 -23.10 -10.83
C GLU A 53 -12.06 -22.27 -11.08
N LYS A 54 -13.10 -22.47 -10.26
CA LYS A 54 -14.34 -21.70 -10.34
C LYS A 54 -14.10 -20.24 -9.97
N ALA A 55 -13.30 -19.98 -8.93
CA ALA A 55 -12.93 -18.63 -8.53
C ALA A 55 -12.16 -17.93 -9.66
N ALA A 56 -11.17 -18.57 -10.28
CA ALA A 56 -10.40 -18.03 -11.39
C ALA A 56 -11.26 -17.72 -12.63
N ALA A 57 -12.30 -18.51 -12.91
CA ALA A 57 -13.22 -18.26 -14.02
C ALA A 57 -14.25 -17.15 -13.72
N HIS A 58 -14.82 -17.14 -12.52
CA HIS A 58 -15.90 -16.21 -12.18
C HIS A 58 -15.40 -14.82 -11.75
N LEU A 59 -14.26 -14.73 -11.04
CA LEU A 59 -13.77 -13.46 -10.51
C LEU A 59 -13.53 -12.42 -11.62
N PRO A 60 -12.81 -12.72 -12.72
CA PRO A 60 -12.60 -11.80 -13.83
C PRO A 60 -13.91 -11.44 -14.55
N THR A 61 -14.83 -12.41 -14.69
CA THR A 61 -16.15 -12.18 -15.29
C THR A 61 -16.95 -11.14 -14.50
N TRP A 62 -16.95 -11.25 -13.17
CA TRP A 62 -17.62 -10.27 -12.32
C TRP A 62 -16.90 -8.92 -12.34
N THR A 63 -15.55 -8.90 -12.36
CA THR A 63 -14.79 -7.64 -12.49
C THR A 63 -15.13 -6.94 -13.80
N LYS A 64 -15.09 -7.67 -14.92
CA LYS A 64 -15.48 -7.17 -16.24
C LYS A 64 -16.91 -6.65 -16.26
N TRP A 65 -17.86 -7.36 -15.65
CA TRP A 65 -19.24 -6.90 -15.54
C TRP A 65 -19.34 -5.56 -14.77
N VAL A 66 -18.58 -5.40 -13.68
CA VAL A 66 -18.56 -4.14 -12.92
C VAL A 66 -17.99 -3.02 -13.79
N THR A 67 -16.87 -3.25 -14.47
CA THR A 67 -16.26 -2.28 -15.39
C THR A 67 -17.21 -1.91 -16.54
N ASP A 68 -17.86 -2.89 -17.18
CA ASP A 68 -18.74 -2.63 -18.32
C ASP A 68 -20.04 -1.90 -17.93
N LYS A 69 -20.57 -2.11 -16.71
CA LYS A 69 -21.88 -1.56 -16.28
C LYS A 69 -21.79 -0.36 -15.35
N TRP A 70 -20.77 -0.25 -14.53
CA TRP A 70 -20.70 0.71 -13.42
C TRP A 70 -19.56 1.72 -13.53
N THR A 71 -18.70 1.66 -14.55
CA THR A 71 -17.60 2.64 -14.71
C THR A 71 -18.08 4.08 -14.74
N TRP A 72 -19.24 4.35 -15.36
CA TRP A 72 -19.83 5.68 -15.37
C TRP A 72 -20.16 6.21 -13.96
N LEU A 73 -20.51 5.31 -13.03
CA LEU A 73 -20.77 5.66 -11.63
C LEU A 73 -19.46 6.07 -10.95
N TYR A 74 -18.38 5.28 -11.10
CA TYR A 74 -17.07 5.60 -10.52
C TYR A 74 -16.55 6.97 -10.99
N ILE A 75 -16.56 7.21 -12.31
CA ILE A 75 -16.12 8.48 -12.89
C ILE A 75 -17.04 9.62 -12.43
N GLY A 76 -18.36 9.44 -12.58
CA GLY A 76 -19.33 10.46 -12.23
C GLY A 76 -19.32 10.85 -10.75
N THR A 77 -19.13 9.89 -9.84
CA THR A 77 -19.01 10.20 -8.40
C THR A 77 -17.73 10.95 -8.09
N GLN A 78 -16.61 10.58 -8.72
CA GLN A 78 -15.32 11.23 -8.49
C GLN A 78 -15.35 12.69 -8.98
N ASP A 79 -15.90 12.92 -10.18
CA ASP A 79 -16.09 14.26 -10.75
C ASP A 79 -17.05 15.10 -9.90
N ALA A 80 -18.15 14.52 -9.43
CA ALA A 80 -19.09 15.21 -8.56
C ALA A 80 -18.43 15.62 -7.22
N TRP A 81 -17.60 14.75 -6.64
CA TRP A 81 -16.83 15.07 -5.43
C TRP A 81 -15.79 16.16 -5.67
N ALA A 82 -15.11 16.13 -6.82
CA ALA A 82 -14.16 17.15 -7.24
C ALA A 82 -14.84 18.53 -7.27
N VAL A 83 -15.96 18.62 -7.99
CA VAL A 83 -16.75 19.86 -8.11
C VAL A 83 -17.25 20.30 -6.74
N PHE A 84 -17.73 19.39 -5.90
CA PHE A 84 -18.21 19.73 -4.56
C PHE A 84 -17.11 20.33 -3.69
N ILE A 85 -15.91 19.76 -3.68
CA ILE A 85 -14.78 20.30 -2.91
C ILE A 85 -14.38 21.68 -3.44
N LEU A 86 -14.34 21.87 -4.76
CA LEU A 86 -14.07 23.18 -5.36
C LEU A 86 -15.14 24.22 -4.97
N VAL A 87 -16.41 23.84 -5.00
CA VAL A 87 -17.51 24.71 -4.54
C VAL A 87 -17.31 25.07 -3.08
N LEU A 88 -16.98 24.11 -2.21
CA LEU A 88 -16.72 24.40 -0.80
C LEU A 88 -15.53 25.37 -0.63
N PHE A 89 -14.45 25.15 -1.37
CA PHE A 89 -13.26 25.98 -1.33
C PHE A 89 -13.54 27.44 -1.71
N PHE A 90 -14.37 27.69 -2.72
CA PHE A 90 -14.76 29.05 -3.12
C PHE A 90 -15.99 29.60 -2.38
N SER A 91 -16.63 28.79 -1.54
CA SER A 91 -17.79 29.22 -0.75
C SER A 91 -17.40 29.88 0.56
N LYS A 92 -18.41 30.40 1.27
CA LYS A 92 -18.27 30.88 2.66
C LYS A 92 -17.76 29.81 3.64
N TYR A 93 -17.85 28.53 3.29
CA TYR A 93 -17.48 27.43 4.17
C TYR A 93 -15.96 27.16 4.20
N SER A 94 -15.17 27.79 3.32
CA SER A 94 -13.71 27.61 3.30
C SER A 94 -13.01 28.16 4.53
N ASN A 95 -13.59 29.17 5.19
CA ASN A 95 -13.07 29.76 6.42
C ASN A 95 -13.52 29.01 7.68
N LEU A 96 -14.30 27.94 7.54
CA LEU A 96 -14.80 27.18 8.69
C LEU A 96 -13.70 26.29 9.26
N LYS A 97 -13.36 26.50 10.53
CA LYS A 97 -12.38 25.64 11.22
C LYS A 97 -13.01 24.31 11.66
N LEU A 98 -12.25 23.23 11.53
CA LEU A 98 -12.63 21.87 11.94
C LEU A 98 -12.36 21.61 13.43
N GLY A 99 -12.80 22.53 14.29
CA GLY A 99 -12.68 22.46 15.75
C GLY A 99 -14.03 22.62 16.44
N LYS A 100 -14.10 22.41 17.75
CA LYS A 100 -15.31 22.61 18.56
C LYS A 100 -15.77 24.06 18.54
N THR A 101 -14.82 24.99 18.57
CA THR A 101 -15.04 26.44 18.49
C THR A 101 -14.30 27.02 17.30
N ASP A 102 -14.71 28.22 16.86
CA ASP A 102 -14.05 28.91 15.73
C ASP A 102 -12.67 29.49 16.10
N ASP A 103 -12.36 29.52 17.39
CA ASP A 103 -11.10 30.04 17.94
C ASP A 103 -10.05 28.95 18.18
N GLU A 104 -10.37 27.68 17.94
CA GLU A 104 -9.44 26.57 18.14
C GLU A 104 -8.26 26.67 17.17
N GLU A 105 -7.05 26.43 17.68
CA GLU A 105 -5.80 26.44 16.92
C GLU A 105 -5.42 25.01 16.51
N PRO A 106 -4.69 24.82 15.38
CA PRO A 106 -4.21 23.51 14.97
C PRO A 106 -3.29 22.87 16.02
N GLU A 107 -3.50 21.59 16.31
CA GLU A 107 -2.64 20.82 17.22
C GLU A 107 -1.21 20.62 16.65
N PHE A 108 -1.09 20.55 15.33
CA PHE A 108 0.16 20.40 14.62
C PHE A 108 0.44 21.63 13.76
N ASN A 109 1.71 22.04 13.71
CA ASN A 109 2.13 23.07 12.75
C ASN A 109 2.07 22.54 11.30
N ASP A 110 2.07 23.45 10.33
CA ASP A 110 1.90 23.12 8.90
C ASP A 110 2.94 22.12 8.37
N GLY A 111 4.20 22.23 8.82
CA GLY A 111 5.28 21.32 8.39
C GLY A 111 5.11 19.90 8.92
N SER A 112 4.73 19.77 10.19
CA SER A 112 4.40 18.48 10.82
C SER A 112 3.16 17.86 10.17
N TYR A 113 2.12 18.66 9.92
CA TYR A 113 0.90 18.20 9.26
C TYR A 113 1.17 17.68 7.85
N PHE A 114 1.93 18.44 7.05
CA PHE A 114 2.34 18.01 5.71
C PHE A 114 3.16 16.71 5.76
N SER A 115 4.09 16.58 6.71
CA SER A 115 4.89 15.37 6.89
C SER A 115 4.02 14.15 7.25
N MET A 116 3.01 14.33 8.11
CA MET A 116 2.06 13.29 8.47
C MET A 116 1.22 12.82 7.28
N LEU A 117 0.83 13.71 6.38
CA LEU A 117 0.10 13.34 5.16
C LEU A 117 0.95 12.43 4.25
N PHE A 118 2.25 12.72 4.10
CA PHE A 118 3.18 11.87 3.33
C PHE A 118 3.49 10.55 4.04
N ALA A 119 3.55 10.54 5.37
CA ALA A 119 3.77 9.32 6.14
C ALA A 119 2.55 8.38 6.15
N ALA A 120 1.33 8.93 6.15
CA ALA A 120 0.10 8.19 6.35
C ALA A 120 -0.37 7.39 5.11
N GLY A 121 0.14 7.66 3.91
CA GLY A 121 -0.40 6.97 2.74
C GLY A 121 0.47 7.03 1.51
N ILE A 122 0.21 6.06 0.62
CA ILE A 122 0.70 5.94 -0.76
C ILE A 122 2.05 5.22 -0.97
N GLY A 123 2.78 4.84 0.09
CA GLY A 123 4.09 4.18 -0.05
C GLY A 123 4.12 2.98 -1.02
N VAL A 124 3.43 1.88 -0.69
CA VAL A 124 3.47 0.64 -1.48
C VAL A 124 2.93 0.84 -2.91
N GLY A 125 1.87 1.64 -3.06
CA GLY A 125 1.26 1.95 -4.35
C GLY A 125 2.22 2.68 -5.28
N LEU A 126 2.91 3.71 -4.79
CA LEU A 126 3.90 4.47 -5.59
C LEU A 126 5.12 3.64 -5.94
N PHE A 127 5.59 2.76 -5.05
CA PHE A 127 6.72 1.88 -5.36
C PHE A 127 6.41 0.90 -6.51
N TYR A 128 5.21 0.35 -6.53
CA TYR A 128 4.81 -0.60 -7.57
C TYR A 128 4.35 0.12 -8.86
N PHE A 129 3.33 0.97 -8.75
CA PHE A 129 2.69 1.61 -9.89
C PHE A 129 3.43 2.85 -10.40
N GLY A 130 4.32 3.45 -9.61
CA GLY A 130 5.10 4.62 -10.05
C GLY A 130 5.99 4.34 -11.25
N VAL A 131 6.47 3.09 -11.41
CA VAL A 131 7.18 2.64 -12.62
C VAL A 131 6.28 1.82 -13.52
N ALA A 132 5.48 0.91 -12.95
CA ALA A 132 4.69 -0.03 -13.75
C ALA A 132 3.62 0.67 -14.60
N GLU A 133 2.92 1.66 -14.04
CA GLU A 133 1.76 2.27 -14.70
C GLU A 133 2.14 3.19 -15.88
N PRO A 134 3.15 4.08 -15.78
CA PRO A 134 3.61 4.84 -16.95
C PRO A 134 4.13 3.92 -18.06
N VAL A 135 4.83 2.84 -17.70
CA VAL A 135 5.34 1.88 -18.69
C VAL A 135 4.17 1.16 -19.37
N GLN A 136 3.14 0.77 -18.61
CA GLN A 136 1.94 0.15 -19.16
C GLN A 136 1.20 1.11 -20.12
N HIS A 137 0.98 2.37 -19.71
CA HIS A 137 0.33 3.37 -20.56
C HIS A 137 1.17 3.83 -21.75
N TYR A 138 2.49 3.63 -21.71
CA TYR A 138 3.37 3.89 -22.82
C TYR A 138 3.36 2.74 -23.84
N GLN A 139 3.32 1.50 -23.37
CA GLN A 139 3.48 0.33 -24.23
C GLN A 139 2.38 0.22 -25.30
N PRO A 140 2.73 -0.21 -26.53
CA PRO A 140 1.76 -0.46 -27.57
C PRO A 140 0.90 -1.68 -27.21
N THR A 141 -0.42 -1.56 -27.40
CA THR A 141 -1.33 -2.70 -27.35
C THR A 141 -0.94 -3.66 -28.47
N LYS A 142 -0.60 -4.91 -28.12
CA LYS A 142 -0.29 -5.95 -29.11
C LYS A 142 -1.60 -6.56 -29.62
N PRO A 143 -1.73 -6.86 -30.92
CA PRO A 143 -2.87 -7.59 -31.44
C PRO A 143 -3.02 -8.94 -30.73
N GLY A 144 -4.18 -9.20 -30.13
CA GLY A 144 -4.48 -10.46 -29.41
C GLY A 144 -4.05 -10.49 -27.94
N ASP A 145 -3.48 -9.42 -27.39
CA ASP A 145 -3.18 -9.33 -25.96
C ASP A 145 -4.45 -8.93 -25.17
N PRO A 146 -4.89 -9.71 -24.17
CA PRO A 146 -6.03 -9.36 -23.31
C PRO A 146 -5.76 -8.16 -22.40
N MET A 147 -4.53 -7.62 -22.37
CA MET A 147 -4.21 -6.41 -21.64
C MET A 147 -4.70 -5.17 -22.42
N ILE A 148 -5.94 -4.77 -22.15
CA ILE A 148 -6.71 -3.66 -22.76
C ILE A 148 -6.10 -2.25 -22.50
N TRP A 149 -4.88 -2.16 -21.96
CA TRP A 149 -4.35 -0.92 -21.36
C TRP A 149 -3.15 -0.30 -22.09
N GLY A 150 -2.93 -0.62 -23.37
CA GLY A 150 -1.91 0.09 -24.15
C GLY A 150 -2.34 1.52 -24.49
N ASN A 151 -1.38 2.34 -24.93
CA ASN A 151 -1.62 3.78 -25.17
C ASN A 151 -2.80 4.00 -26.14
N ARG A 152 -3.85 4.72 -25.71
CA ARG A 152 -5.07 4.99 -26.51
C ARG A 152 -4.78 5.70 -27.84
N TYR A 153 -3.66 6.40 -27.94
CA TYR A 153 -3.26 7.18 -29.11
C TYR A 153 -2.17 6.48 -29.95
N GLN A 154 -1.96 5.19 -29.74
CA GLN A 154 -1.08 4.37 -30.59
C GLN A 154 -1.45 4.52 -32.07
N GLY A 155 -0.44 4.77 -32.92
CA GLY A 155 -0.61 5.02 -34.35
C GLY A 155 -1.12 6.41 -34.72
N ARG A 156 -1.42 7.27 -33.73
CA ARG A 156 -1.82 8.69 -33.93
C ARG A 156 -0.79 9.67 -33.39
N TYR A 157 -0.10 9.30 -32.31
CA TYR A 157 0.92 10.11 -31.66
C TYR A 157 2.33 9.64 -32.03
N SER A 158 3.26 10.60 -32.10
CA SER A 158 4.69 10.29 -32.15
C SER A 158 5.15 9.61 -30.85
N ASP A 159 6.32 8.98 -30.87
CA ASP A 159 6.85 8.26 -29.72
C ASP A 159 6.99 9.16 -28.48
N ASN A 160 7.50 10.38 -28.67
CA ASN A 160 7.60 11.39 -27.62
C ASN A 160 6.23 11.80 -27.04
N GLN A 161 5.22 11.96 -27.90
CA GLN A 161 3.86 12.32 -27.47
C GLN A 161 3.21 11.20 -26.66
N ARG A 162 3.47 9.93 -27.01
CA ARG A 162 3.01 8.77 -26.24
C ARG A 162 3.65 8.70 -24.86
N ALA A 163 4.95 9.01 -24.76
CA ALA A 163 5.63 9.07 -23.46
C ALA A 163 5.04 10.16 -22.55
N GLN A 164 4.75 11.33 -23.11
CA GLN A 164 4.11 12.43 -22.36
C GLN A 164 2.70 12.06 -21.90
N ASP A 165 1.89 11.47 -22.79
CA ASP A 165 0.53 11.03 -22.47
C ASP A 165 0.52 9.97 -21.35
N ALA A 166 1.42 8.99 -21.42
CA ALA A 166 1.53 7.96 -20.39
C ALA A 166 1.79 8.53 -18.99
N ILE A 167 2.71 9.50 -18.88
CA ILE A 167 2.97 10.21 -17.63
C ILE A 167 1.77 11.05 -17.18
N ASN A 168 1.09 11.74 -18.11
CA ASN A 168 -0.08 12.54 -17.78
C ASN A 168 -1.23 11.70 -17.23
N VAL A 169 -1.46 10.49 -17.76
CA VAL A 169 -2.48 9.56 -17.25
C VAL A 169 -2.12 9.07 -15.85
N THR A 170 -0.87 8.69 -15.61
CA THR A 170 -0.42 8.29 -14.26
C THR A 170 -0.54 9.46 -13.27
N LEU A 171 -0.16 10.67 -13.66
CA LEU A 171 -0.36 11.88 -12.84
C LEU A 171 -1.84 12.18 -12.63
N PHE A 172 -2.72 11.86 -13.57
CA PHE A 172 -4.15 11.96 -13.36
C PHE A 172 -4.60 10.97 -12.28
N HIS A 173 -4.16 9.71 -12.29
CA HIS A 173 -4.58 8.74 -11.27
C HIS A 173 -4.01 9.02 -9.86
N TRP A 174 -2.74 9.42 -9.76
CA TRP A 174 -2.02 9.58 -8.48
C TRP A 174 -1.88 11.05 -8.01
N GLY A 175 -2.20 12.00 -8.88
CA GLY A 175 -2.22 13.42 -8.57
C GLY A 175 -3.52 13.84 -7.89
N ILE A 176 -3.91 15.10 -8.09
CA ILE A 176 -5.04 15.73 -7.39
C ILE A 176 -6.32 14.87 -7.43
N HIS A 177 -6.60 14.23 -8.57
CA HIS A 177 -7.80 13.42 -8.74
C HIS A 177 -7.87 12.23 -7.77
N GLY A 178 -6.75 11.59 -7.42
CA GLY A 178 -6.71 10.50 -6.43
C GLY A 178 -6.99 10.98 -5.00
N TRP A 179 -6.60 12.21 -4.67
CA TRP A 179 -6.77 12.79 -3.33
C TRP A 179 -8.20 13.24 -3.04
N ILE A 180 -9.02 13.48 -4.06
CA ILE A 180 -10.39 14.02 -3.93
C ILE A 180 -11.26 13.20 -2.99
N VAL A 181 -11.22 11.87 -3.09
CA VAL A 181 -12.00 10.99 -2.22
C VAL A 181 -11.51 11.03 -0.76
N TYR A 182 -10.19 11.13 -0.55
CA TYR A 182 -9.60 11.24 0.79
C TYR A 182 -9.96 12.58 1.43
N THR A 183 -9.87 13.67 0.69
CA THR A 183 -10.29 14.99 1.14
C THR A 183 -11.77 15.00 1.48
N MET A 184 -12.64 14.40 0.65
CA MET A 184 -14.08 14.33 0.91
C MET A 184 -14.40 13.62 2.23
N ILE A 185 -13.87 12.40 2.41
CA ILE A 185 -14.14 11.59 3.61
C ILE A 185 -13.47 12.18 4.85
N GLY A 186 -12.25 12.69 4.70
CA GLY A 186 -11.51 13.38 5.76
C GLY A 186 -12.22 14.63 6.25
N LEU A 187 -12.74 15.47 5.33
CA LEU A 187 -13.55 16.63 5.67
C LEU A 187 -14.83 16.23 6.39
N LEU A 188 -15.55 15.22 5.90
CA LEU A 188 -16.82 14.78 6.49
C LEU A 188 -16.63 14.21 7.91
N LEU A 189 -15.65 13.33 8.08
CA LEU A 189 -15.33 12.74 9.39
C LEU A 189 -14.75 13.78 10.35
N GLY A 190 -13.80 14.60 9.89
CA GLY A 190 -13.22 15.67 10.69
C GLY A 190 -14.29 16.65 11.16
N PHE A 191 -15.18 17.07 10.26
CA PHE A 191 -16.28 17.96 10.61
C PHE A 191 -17.23 17.35 11.66
N LEU A 192 -17.71 16.12 11.46
CA LEU A 192 -18.66 15.51 12.40
C LEU A 192 -18.01 15.16 13.74
N SER A 193 -16.75 14.68 13.72
CA SER A 193 -16.06 14.29 14.94
C SER A 193 -15.56 15.48 15.74
N TYR A 194 -14.94 16.47 15.13
CA TYR A 194 -14.38 17.60 15.88
C TYR A 194 -15.42 18.69 16.15
N ARG A 195 -16.30 19.01 15.20
CA ARG A 195 -17.32 20.08 15.41
C ARG A 195 -18.50 19.60 16.23
N TYR A 196 -19.01 18.40 15.96
CA TYR A 196 -20.21 17.86 16.61
C TYR A 196 -19.92 16.80 17.67
N ASN A 197 -18.64 16.55 17.99
CA ASN A 197 -18.22 15.59 19.00
C ASN A 197 -18.78 14.17 18.77
N MET A 198 -18.94 13.76 17.51
CA MET A 198 -19.48 12.46 17.14
C MET A 198 -18.36 11.40 17.01
N PRO A 199 -18.65 10.11 17.24
CA PRO A 199 -17.63 9.06 17.13
C PRO A 199 -17.06 8.99 15.72
N MET A 200 -15.74 8.86 15.61
CA MET A 200 -15.01 8.78 14.33
C MET A 200 -15.23 7.43 13.65
N THR A 201 -16.42 7.24 13.08
CA THR A 201 -16.81 6.02 12.37
C THR A 201 -17.49 6.37 11.06
N MET A 202 -17.31 5.54 10.02
CA MET A 202 -17.96 5.76 8.71
C MET A 202 -19.49 5.82 8.78
N ARG A 203 -20.09 5.21 9.80
CA ARG A 203 -21.53 5.29 10.03
C ARG A 203 -21.98 6.71 10.38
N THR A 204 -21.16 7.44 11.12
CA THR A 204 -21.44 8.81 11.55
C THR A 204 -21.64 9.74 10.36
N CYS A 205 -20.94 9.50 9.25
CA CYS A 205 -21.10 10.24 7.99
C CYS A 205 -22.54 10.27 7.47
N PHE A 206 -23.35 9.25 7.79
CA PHE A 206 -24.75 9.16 7.37
C PHE A 206 -25.73 9.83 8.35
N TYR A 207 -25.25 10.34 9.48
CA TYR A 207 -26.09 11.00 10.48
C TYR A 207 -26.94 12.15 9.91
N PRO A 208 -26.44 13.05 9.03
CA PRO A 208 -27.25 14.11 8.46
C PRO A 208 -28.44 13.60 7.62
N LEU A 209 -28.33 12.41 7.02
CA LEU A 209 -29.36 11.83 6.14
C LEU A 209 -30.35 10.95 6.91
N LEU A 210 -29.85 10.21 7.90
CA LEU A 210 -30.59 9.16 8.60
C LEU A 210 -30.93 9.52 10.06
N ALA A 211 -30.49 10.71 10.51
CA ALA A 211 -30.76 11.28 11.83
C ALA A 211 -30.49 10.31 13.00
N ALA A 212 -31.31 10.36 14.05
CA ALA A 212 -31.15 9.56 15.27
C ALA A 212 -31.26 8.04 15.05
N SER A 213 -31.75 7.57 13.89
CA SER A 213 -31.85 6.15 13.59
C SER A 213 -30.47 5.50 13.54
N VAL A 214 -29.46 6.20 13.02
CA VAL A 214 -28.05 5.76 12.87
C VAL A 214 -27.44 5.28 14.18
N LEU A 215 -27.85 5.87 15.29
CA LEU A 215 -27.39 5.58 16.65
C LEU A 215 -28.31 4.59 17.38
N GLY A 216 -29.53 4.32 16.90
CA GLY A 216 -30.54 3.45 17.52
C GLY A 216 -30.53 1.99 17.06
N SER A 217 -31.50 1.19 17.52
CA SER A 217 -31.75 -0.18 17.02
C SER A 217 -32.06 -0.21 15.52
N ASP A 218 -32.66 0.86 14.99
CA ASP A 218 -33.33 0.84 13.68
C ASP A 218 -32.49 1.38 12.52
N GLY A 219 -31.47 2.23 12.78
CA GLY A 219 -30.47 2.59 11.76
C GLY A 219 -29.52 1.44 11.41
N ARG A 220 -29.61 0.31 12.12
CA ARG A 220 -28.98 -0.96 11.72
C ARG A 220 -29.61 -1.59 10.48
N ARG A 221 -30.83 -1.19 10.07
CA ARG A 221 -31.48 -1.73 8.87
C ARG A 221 -31.27 -0.86 7.64
N LEU A 222 -31.13 0.46 7.78
CA LEU A 222 -30.86 1.35 6.64
C LEU A 222 -29.36 1.56 6.35
N CYS A 223 -28.48 1.58 7.35
CA CYS A 223 -27.02 1.67 7.11
C CYS A 223 -26.40 0.33 6.64
N HIS A 224 -27.18 -0.76 6.66
CA HIS A 224 -26.82 -2.04 6.03
C HIS A 224 -27.68 -2.33 4.77
N GLY A 225 -28.43 -1.36 4.27
CA GLY A 225 -29.27 -1.50 3.08
C GLY A 225 -28.78 -0.74 1.85
N LEU A 226 -27.90 0.25 2.01
CA LEU A 226 -27.38 1.07 0.90
C LEU A 226 -25.85 1.19 0.86
N ALA A 227 -25.16 0.41 1.69
CA ALA A 227 -23.74 0.06 1.52
C ALA A 227 -23.55 -1.43 1.19
N VAL A 228 -24.63 -2.10 0.77
CA VAL A 228 -24.66 -3.52 0.36
C VAL A 228 -25.09 -3.68 -1.11
N ASP A 229 -25.28 -2.57 -1.84
CA ASP A 229 -25.37 -2.63 -3.31
C ASP A 229 -24.24 -1.81 -3.92
N GLY A 230 -23.11 -2.49 -4.06
CA GLY A 230 -21.84 -1.90 -4.46
C GLY A 230 -20.78 -2.94 -4.19
N ARG A 231 -20.62 -3.88 -5.13
CA ARG A 231 -19.54 -4.88 -5.14
C ARG A 231 -18.19 -4.18 -4.99
N ILE A 232 -17.70 -4.07 -3.77
CA ILE A 232 -16.29 -3.75 -3.53
C ILE A 232 -15.56 -5.09 -3.42
N LYS A 233 -15.19 -5.58 -4.59
CA LYS A 233 -14.03 -6.46 -4.73
C LYS A 233 -12.79 -5.58 -4.67
N GLY A 234 -12.09 -5.64 -3.56
CA GLY A 234 -10.75 -5.09 -3.38
C GLY A 234 -9.89 -6.20 -2.78
N VAL A 235 -9.08 -6.80 -3.65
CA VAL A 235 -7.98 -7.74 -3.43
C VAL A 235 -7.32 -7.64 -2.06
N GLU A 236 -7.36 -8.73 -1.29
CA GLU A 236 -6.22 -9.19 -0.48
C GLU A 236 -6.17 -10.72 -0.55
N CYS A 237 -5.10 -11.25 -1.13
CA CYS A 237 -4.77 -12.67 -1.09
C CYS A 237 -4.45 -13.06 0.36
N SER A 238 -5.34 -13.80 1.03
CA SER A 238 -4.93 -14.51 2.24
C SER A 238 -4.27 -15.83 1.87
N PRO A 239 -3.06 -16.10 2.37
CA PRO A 239 -2.35 -17.34 2.11
C PRO A 239 -2.86 -18.46 3.04
N SER A 240 -2.41 -19.70 2.78
CA SER A 240 -2.82 -20.92 3.51
C SER A 240 -2.70 -20.77 5.05
N SER A 241 -3.42 -21.60 5.83
CA SER A 241 -3.32 -21.63 7.31
C SER A 241 -1.87 -21.77 7.83
N VAL A 242 -1.03 -22.46 7.04
CA VAL A 242 0.42 -22.56 7.24
C VAL A 242 1.09 -21.19 7.10
N CYS A 243 0.74 -20.41 6.09
CA CYS A 243 1.32 -19.09 5.87
C CYS A 243 0.89 -18.04 6.91
N ILE A 244 -0.32 -18.14 7.48
CA ILE A 244 -0.73 -17.29 8.61
C ILE A 244 0.13 -17.58 9.85
N LEU A 245 0.42 -18.86 10.11
CA LEU A 245 1.35 -19.26 11.18
C LEU A 245 2.77 -18.74 10.92
N TRP A 246 3.27 -18.85 9.69
CA TRP A 246 4.59 -18.31 9.32
C TRP A 246 4.65 -16.78 9.37
N LEU A 247 3.56 -16.10 9.03
CA LEU A 247 3.46 -14.65 9.15
C LEU A 247 3.47 -14.22 10.62
N ALA A 248 2.76 -14.94 11.49
CA ALA A 248 2.82 -14.70 12.94
C ALA A 248 4.24 -14.92 13.48
N ILE A 249 4.94 -15.97 13.04
CA ILE A 249 6.35 -16.20 13.37
C ILE A 249 7.22 -15.06 12.85
N ALA A 250 7.00 -14.57 11.63
CA ALA A 250 7.79 -13.48 11.07
C ALA A 250 7.51 -12.11 11.74
N ILE A 251 6.31 -11.89 12.28
CA ILE A 251 5.97 -10.68 13.04
C ILE A 251 6.65 -10.70 14.41
N PHE A 252 6.47 -11.78 15.18
CA PHE A 252 6.95 -11.83 16.56
C PHE A 252 8.39 -12.31 16.71
N PHE A 253 8.87 -13.07 15.71
CA PHE A 253 10.17 -13.74 15.72
C PHE A 253 10.88 -13.62 14.35
N PRO A 254 11.03 -12.42 13.76
CA PRO A 254 11.64 -12.25 12.43
C PRO A 254 13.08 -12.74 12.34
N CYS A 255 13.79 -12.82 13.47
CA CYS A 255 15.16 -13.32 13.52
C CYS A 255 15.28 -14.79 13.12
N TRP A 256 14.23 -15.61 13.32
CA TRP A 256 14.21 -17.03 12.98
C TRP A 256 14.25 -17.29 11.47
N PRO A 257 13.27 -16.81 10.67
CA PRO A 257 13.27 -17.01 9.21
C PRO A 257 14.52 -16.39 8.55
N MET A 258 14.94 -15.21 9.00
CA MET A 258 16.13 -14.53 8.45
C MET A 258 17.43 -15.30 8.75
N ALA A 259 17.59 -15.84 9.96
CA ALA A 259 18.77 -16.63 10.32
C ALA A 259 18.81 -17.99 9.61
N ASN A 260 17.65 -18.62 9.42
CA ASN A 260 17.53 -19.86 8.63
C ASN A 260 17.90 -19.62 7.16
N ALA A 261 17.44 -18.51 6.57
CA ALA A 261 17.80 -18.11 5.22
C ALA A 261 19.33 -17.93 5.10
N LYS A 262 19.95 -17.16 6.00
CA LYS A 262 21.40 -16.95 6.01
C LYS A 262 22.18 -18.25 6.14
N HIS A 263 21.84 -19.10 7.12
CA HIS A 263 22.52 -20.38 7.36
C HIS A 263 22.55 -21.27 6.10
N LYS A 264 21.47 -21.30 5.32
CA LYS A 264 21.38 -22.07 4.08
C LYS A 264 22.15 -21.45 2.91
N ILE A 265 22.49 -20.17 3.00
CA ILE A 265 23.25 -19.45 1.97
C ILE A 265 24.74 -19.69 2.13
N ASP A 266 25.27 -19.42 3.33
CA ASP A 266 26.70 -19.31 3.61
C ASP A 266 27.22 -20.36 4.60
N GLY A 267 26.35 -21.23 5.12
CA GLY A 267 26.70 -22.24 6.13
C GLY A 267 26.97 -21.66 7.53
N SER A 268 26.76 -20.36 7.74
CA SER A 268 27.01 -19.69 9.03
C SER A 268 26.15 -20.26 10.15
N ASN A 269 26.60 -20.15 11.41
CA ASN A 269 25.85 -20.70 12.54
C ASN A 269 24.51 -19.96 12.72
N ARG A 270 23.39 -20.68 12.53
CA ARG A 270 22.02 -20.12 12.63
C ARG A 270 21.77 -19.39 13.95
N TRP A 271 22.29 -19.92 15.06
CA TRP A 271 22.01 -19.39 16.39
C TRP A 271 22.73 -18.06 16.61
N VAL A 272 23.95 -17.93 16.08
CA VAL A 272 24.73 -16.69 16.17
C VAL A 272 24.01 -15.58 15.41
N THR A 273 23.65 -15.83 14.15
CA THR A 273 22.88 -14.87 13.33
C THR A 273 21.56 -14.48 13.98
N MET A 274 20.85 -15.46 14.56
CA MET A 274 19.58 -15.20 15.23
C MET A 274 19.76 -14.26 16.42
N VAL A 275 20.80 -14.44 17.24
CA VAL A 275 21.12 -13.54 18.36
C VAL A 275 21.48 -12.15 17.84
N PHE A 276 22.32 -12.04 16.81
CA PHE A 276 22.70 -10.74 16.23
C PHE A 276 21.52 -9.95 15.65
N LEU A 277 20.48 -10.63 15.15
CA LEU A 277 19.24 -10.00 14.70
C LEU A 277 18.25 -9.73 15.85
N ALA A 278 18.21 -10.63 16.84
CA ALA A 278 17.30 -10.55 17.97
C ALA A 278 17.65 -9.41 18.93
N VAL A 279 18.94 -9.19 19.21
CA VAL A 279 19.41 -8.12 20.12
C VAL A 279 18.91 -6.73 19.69
N PRO A 280 19.11 -6.27 18.44
CA PRO A 280 18.58 -4.97 18.02
C PRO A 280 17.05 -4.94 17.93
N PHE A 281 16.41 -6.02 17.48
CA PHE A 281 14.95 -6.06 17.32
C PHE A 281 14.21 -6.03 18.66
N TYR A 282 14.54 -6.95 19.58
CA TYR A 282 13.92 -6.97 20.90
C TYR A 282 14.45 -5.86 21.80
N GLY A 283 15.69 -5.42 21.60
CA GLY A 283 16.23 -4.23 22.26
C GLY A 283 15.41 -2.99 21.93
N TRP A 284 15.04 -2.81 20.66
CA TRP A 284 14.10 -1.76 20.25
C TRP A 284 12.75 -1.88 20.96
N VAL A 285 12.08 -3.04 20.88
CA VAL A 285 10.77 -3.25 21.52
C VAL A 285 10.82 -3.00 23.03
N LEU A 286 11.87 -3.46 23.72
CA LEU A 286 12.04 -3.24 25.15
C LEU A 286 12.27 -1.76 25.50
N LEU A 287 13.01 -1.02 24.66
CA LEU A 287 13.27 0.41 24.87
C LEU A 287 12.04 1.27 24.58
N GLU A 288 11.20 0.89 23.62
CA GLU A 288 9.88 1.51 23.39
C GLU A 288 8.96 1.30 24.61
N ILE A 289 8.94 0.10 25.18
CA ILE A 289 8.18 -0.18 26.41
C ILE A 289 8.77 0.58 27.61
N ALA A 290 10.10 0.67 27.70
CA ALA A 290 10.79 1.36 28.78
C ALA A 290 10.68 2.88 28.70
N GLU A 291 10.24 3.46 27.58
CA GLU A 291 9.95 4.89 27.47
C GLU A 291 8.92 5.36 28.51
N ILE A 292 7.99 4.47 28.90
CA ILE A 292 7.02 4.73 29.98
C ILE A 292 7.72 5.05 31.31
N ALA A 293 8.90 4.47 31.56
CA ALA A 293 9.68 4.69 32.77
C ALA A 293 10.65 5.88 32.64
N GLN A 294 11.22 6.11 31.45
CA GLN A 294 12.17 7.19 31.21
C GLN A 294 12.07 7.72 29.78
N GLN A 295 11.72 9.00 29.65
CA GLN A 295 11.64 9.69 28.37
C GLN A 295 13.00 9.70 27.65
N GLY A 296 12.97 9.45 26.34
CA GLY A 296 14.15 9.46 25.47
C GLY A 296 14.77 8.09 25.17
N LEU A 297 14.33 7.01 25.85
CA LEU A 297 14.76 5.65 25.52
C LEU A 297 14.28 5.19 24.13
N ALA A 298 13.15 5.70 23.64
CA ALA A 298 12.65 5.42 22.29
C ALA A 298 13.65 5.82 21.19
N TYR A 299 14.38 6.94 21.32
CA TYR A 299 15.38 7.33 20.31
C TYR A 299 16.54 6.33 20.21
N VAL A 300 16.94 5.75 21.34
CA VAL A 300 17.93 4.66 21.38
C VAL A 300 17.32 3.40 20.77
N GLY A 301 16.04 3.14 21.02
CA GLY A 301 15.27 2.08 20.37
C GLY A 301 15.28 2.20 18.84
N TRP A 302 14.94 3.37 18.30
CA TRP A 302 14.99 3.62 16.85
C TRP A 302 16.39 3.45 16.28
N SER A 303 17.44 3.77 17.04
CA SER A 303 18.83 3.51 16.60
C SER A 303 19.13 2.00 16.51
N LEU A 304 18.60 1.19 17.44
CA LEU A 304 18.72 -0.26 17.41
C LEU A 304 17.93 -0.90 16.25
N VAL A 305 16.71 -0.41 15.97
CA VAL A 305 15.93 -0.97 14.85
C VAL A 305 16.60 -0.72 13.49
N ILE A 306 17.32 0.41 13.32
CA ILE A 306 18.16 0.63 12.14
C ILE A 306 19.24 -0.45 12.01
N GLY A 307 19.86 -0.87 13.11
CA GLY A 307 20.78 -2.00 13.13
C GLY A 307 20.13 -3.31 12.63
N PHE A 308 18.91 -3.60 13.09
CA PHE A 308 18.13 -4.74 12.60
C PHE A 308 17.83 -4.64 11.10
N VAL A 309 17.43 -3.46 10.62
CA VAL A 309 17.12 -3.21 9.20
C VAL A 309 18.35 -3.39 8.32
N VAL A 310 19.52 -2.87 8.72
CA VAL A 310 20.77 -3.02 7.96
C VAL A 310 21.20 -4.49 7.91
N LEU A 311 21.12 -5.22 9.02
CA LEU A 311 21.46 -6.64 9.06
C LEU A 311 20.51 -7.49 8.21
N GLY A 312 19.20 -7.27 8.31
CA GLY A 312 18.21 -7.95 7.47
C GLY A 312 18.35 -7.60 5.99
N GLY A 313 18.62 -6.33 5.68
CA GLY A 313 18.89 -5.86 4.33
C GLY A 313 20.14 -6.51 3.73
N GLY A 314 21.21 -6.67 4.52
CA GLY A 314 22.42 -7.38 4.12
C GLY A 314 22.19 -8.86 3.80
N ILE A 315 21.34 -9.54 4.58
CA ILE A 315 20.93 -10.93 4.28
C ILE A 315 20.17 -11.00 2.95
N ARG A 316 19.25 -10.06 2.73
CA ARG A 316 18.50 -9.99 1.46
C ARG A 316 19.43 -9.71 0.28
N GLY A 317 20.42 -8.83 0.45
CA GLY A 317 21.47 -8.56 -0.54
C GLY A 317 22.28 -9.81 -0.90
N ALA A 318 22.70 -10.60 0.10
CA ALA A 318 23.43 -11.85 -0.11
C ALA A 318 22.58 -12.91 -0.85
N ILE A 319 21.27 -12.99 -0.56
CA ILE A 319 20.34 -13.84 -1.32
C ILE A 319 20.33 -13.43 -2.78
N ARG A 320 20.16 -12.14 -3.07
CA ARG A 320 20.09 -11.66 -4.46
C ARG A 320 21.37 -11.92 -5.22
N GLU A 321 22.53 -11.75 -4.59
CA GLU A 321 23.82 -12.05 -5.22
C GLU A 321 23.95 -13.53 -5.57
N LYS A 322 23.55 -14.42 -4.64
CA LYS A 322 23.58 -15.87 -4.84
C LYS A 322 22.62 -16.34 -5.94
N TYR A 323 21.43 -15.76 -6.02
CA TYR A 323 20.39 -16.15 -6.98
C TYR A 323 20.29 -15.23 -8.22
N LYS A 324 21.23 -14.28 -8.40
CA LYS A 324 21.27 -13.30 -9.51
C LYS A 324 19.94 -12.57 -9.73
N ILE A 325 19.32 -12.14 -8.63
CA ILE A 325 18.07 -11.37 -8.63
C ILE A 325 18.40 -9.88 -8.85
N VAL A 326 17.70 -9.25 -9.81
CA VAL A 326 17.85 -7.82 -10.09
C VAL A 326 17.28 -7.01 -8.93
N GLY A 327 18.06 -6.09 -8.38
CA GLY A 327 17.68 -5.24 -7.25
C GLY A 327 18.86 -4.42 -6.75
N ASN A 328 18.63 -3.53 -5.78
CA ASN A 328 19.68 -2.70 -5.19
C ASN A 328 19.60 -2.65 -3.65
N MET A 329 20.69 -2.23 -2.99
CA MET A 329 20.79 -2.26 -1.52
C MET A 329 19.77 -1.34 -0.83
N ALA A 330 19.36 -0.23 -1.47
CA ALA A 330 18.33 0.65 -0.92
C ALA A 330 16.95 -0.05 -0.90
N GLU A 331 16.61 -0.79 -1.96
CA GLU A 331 15.41 -1.62 -2.01
C GLU A 331 15.43 -2.72 -0.93
N ASP A 332 16.59 -3.30 -0.60
CA ASP A 332 16.69 -4.24 0.52
C ASP A 332 16.40 -3.58 1.85
N PHE A 333 17.05 -2.45 2.07
CA PHE A 333 16.92 -1.69 3.29
C PHE A 333 15.47 -1.29 3.53
N PHE A 334 14.79 -0.68 2.54
CA PHE A 334 13.41 -0.23 2.70
C PHE A 334 12.41 -1.38 2.77
N ALA A 335 12.64 -2.49 2.06
CA ALA A 335 11.81 -3.68 2.19
C ALA A 335 11.86 -4.25 3.62
N VAL A 336 13.04 -4.28 4.23
CA VAL A 336 13.18 -4.73 5.63
C VAL A 336 12.70 -3.65 6.60
N MET A 337 12.82 -2.37 6.31
CA MET A 337 12.34 -1.29 7.18
C MET A 337 10.81 -1.25 7.28
N LEU A 338 10.12 -1.32 6.13
CA LEU A 338 8.68 -1.08 6.04
C LEU A 338 7.87 -2.38 6.03
N MET A 339 8.47 -3.48 5.58
CA MET A 339 7.79 -4.75 5.32
C MET A 339 8.56 -5.94 5.93
N TYR A 340 9.21 -5.75 7.08
CA TYR A 340 10.07 -6.77 7.69
C TYR A 340 9.44 -8.18 7.81
N PRO A 341 8.15 -8.38 8.15
CA PRO A 341 7.60 -9.72 8.26
C PRO A 341 7.51 -10.42 6.90
N LEU A 342 7.12 -9.67 5.86
CA LEU A 342 7.02 -10.16 4.50
C LEU A 342 8.41 -10.40 3.89
N ALA A 343 9.36 -9.50 4.14
CA ALA A 343 10.75 -9.67 3.73
C ALA A 343 11.39 -10.90 4.40
N ALA A 344 11.15 -11.09 5.70
CA ALA A 344 11.62 -12.25 6.47
C ALA A 344 11.11 -13.57 5.88
N MET A 345 9.80 -13.66 5.64
CA MET A 345 9.19 -14.85 5.04
C MET A 345 9.69 -15.09 3.60
N GLN A 346 9.79 -14.04 2.80
CA GLN A 346 10.27 -14.14 1.42
C GLN A 346 11.69 -14.71 1.37
N MET A 347 12.58 -14.25 2.25
CA MET A 347 13.96 -14.75 2.33
C MET A 347 14.01 -16.24 2.69
N GLU A 348 13.24 -16.70 3.68
CA GLU A 348 13.20 -18.12 4.04
C GLU A 348 12.56 -18.95 2.93
N TYR A 349 11.46 -18.48 2.33
CA TYR A 349 10.76 -19.16 1.24
C TYR A 349 11.62 -19.29 -0.01
N GLN A 350 12.36 -18.25 -0.40
CA GLN A 350 13.25 -18.28 -1.56
C GLN A 350 14.35 -19.34 -1.41
N VAL A 351 14.85 -19.53 -0.19
CA VAL A 351 15.94 -20.47 0.08
C VAL A 351 15.43 -21.88 0.38
N THR A 352 14.18 -22.04 0.82
CA THR A 352 13.54 -23.35 1.11
C THR A 352 12.75 -23.92 -0.05
N GLY A 353 12.09 -23.07 -0.84
CA GLY A 353 11.12 -23.45 -1.86
C GLY A 353 11.69 -23.81 -3.22
N ASN A 354 13.01 -23.64 -3.44
CA ASN A 354 13.65 -24.00 -4.71
C ASN A 354 15.05 -24.62 -4.53
N PRO A 355 15.13 -25.96 -4.33
CA PRO A 355 16.40 -26.68 -4.18
C PRO A 355 17.26 -26.73 -5.46
N GLU A 356 16.67 -26.44 -6.63
CA GLU A 356 17.30 -26.60 -7.95
C GLU A 356 17.41 -25.28 -8.75
N ALA A 357 17.22 -24.12 -8.13
CA ALA A 357 17.41 -22.83 -8.79
C ALA A 357 18.87 -22.70 -9.26
N LYS A 358 19.15 -23.10 -10.51
CA LYS A 358 20.43 -22.86 -11.16
C LYS A 358 20.66 -21.34 -11.22
N PRO A 359 21.93 -20.89 -11.08
CA PRO A 359 22.25 -19.49 -11.33
C PRO A 359 21.72 -19.10 -12.71
N ARG A 360 21.02 -17.96 -12.76
CA ARG A 360 20.44 -17.40 -13.98
C ARG A 360 21.54 -17.32 -15.04
N ASN A 361 21.39 -18.03 -16.15
CA ASN A 361 22.32 -17.98 -17.27
C ASN A 361 21.88 -16.85 -18.19
N ASP A 362 22.72 -15.83 -18.30
CA ASP A 362 22.48 -14.55 -18.96
C ASP A 362 22.19 -14.72 -20.48
N ALA A 363 22.49 -15.90 -21.03
CA ALA A 363 22.32 -16.24 -22.43
C ALA A 363 20.87 -16.64 -22.84
N GLU A 364 20.01 -17.04 -21.89
CA GLU A 364 18.71 -17.65 -22.22
C GLU A 364 17.52 -16.67 -22.26
N PHE A 365 17.70 -15.46 -21.72
CA PHE A 365 16.78 -14.35 -21.92
C PHE A 365 17.62 -13.18 -22.40
N GLY A 366 17.48 -12.82 -23.68
CA GLY A 366 18.19 -11.72 -24.34
C GLY A 366 17.94 -10.35 -23.70
N VAL A 367 18.50 -10.16 -22.50
CA VAL A 367 18.80 -8.85 -21.95
C VAL A 367 20.07 -8.41 -22.67
N ASN A 368 19.89 -7.90 -23.89
CA ASN A 368 20.96 -7.17 -24.56
C ASN A 368 21.44 -6.09 -23.59
N ASN A 369 22.71 -6.18 -23.20
CA ASN A 369 23.44 -5.15 -22.48
C ASN A 369 23.66 -3.94 -23.41
N TYR A 370 22.56 -3.26 -23.78
CA TYR A 370 22.58 -2.08 -24.64
C TYR A 370 23.36 -0.89 -24.04
N ALA A 371 23.72 -0.96 -22.76
CA ALA A 371 24.45 0.09 -22.05
C ALA A 371 25.97 -0.15 -21.95
N MET A 372 26.46 -1.38 -22.11
CA MET A 372 27.91 -1.69 -22.01
C MET A 372 28.57 -1.83 -23.38
N ASP A 373 27.88 -2.37 -24.39
CA ASP A 373 28.45 -2.52 -25.75
C ASP A 373 28.76 -1.16 -26.39
N LYS A 374 27.98 -0.11 -26.11
CA LYS A 374 28.23 1.24 -26.65
C LYS A 374 29.48 1.93 -26.10
N VAL A 375 30.05 1.43 -25.00
CA VAL A 375 31.28 1.98 -24.42
C VAL A 375 32.52 1.29 -25.00
N GLU A 376 32.39 0.02 -25.39
CA GLU A 376 33.46 -0.71 -26.09
C GLU A 376 33.48 -0.40 -27.60
N ASP A 377 32.32 -0.33 -28.26
CA ASP A 377 32.23 0.05 -29.68
C ASP A 377 32.80 1.46 -29.94
N LYS A 378 32.58 2.41 -29.01
CA LYS A 378 33.15 3.76 -29.15
C LYS A 378 34.68 3.78 -29.03
N LYS A 379 35.27 2.87 -28.24
CA LYS A 379 36.73 2.79 -28.08
C LYS A 379 37.40 2.08 -29.25
N GLU A 380 36.75 1.09 -29.87
CA GLU A 380 37.28 0.44 -31.09
C GLU A 380 37.11 1.30 -32.35
N VAL A 381 36.02 2.07 -32.46
CA VAL A 381 35.78 2.99 -33.59
C VAL A 381 36.71 4.22 -33.55
N GLU A 382 37.10 4.70 -32.36
CA GLU A 382 38.10 5.77 -32.23
C GLU A 382 39.54 5.29 -32.50
N ALA A 383 39.84 3.99 -32.32
CA ALA A 383 41.18 3.43 -32.57
C ALA A 383 41.48 3.13 -34.05
N THR A 384 40.46 3.07 -34.91
CA THR A 384 40.58 2.66 -36.33
C THR A 384 40.46 3.81 -37.33
N ARG A 385 40.20 5.05 -36.89
CA ARG A 385 40.02 6.19 -37.78
C ARG A 385 41.36 6.81 -38.20
N ASN A 386 41.90 6.33 -39.32
CA ASN A 386 43.02 6.98 -40.03
C ASN A 386 42.55 8.35 -40.59
N PRO A 387 43.15 9.49 -40.20
CA PRO A 387 42.65 10.82 -40.57
C PRO A 387 42.79 11.22 -42.05
N ASN A 388 43.45 10.43 -42.90
CA ASN A 388 43.92 10.87 -44.22
C ASN A 388 43.23 10.23 -45.44
N LYS A 389 41.95 9.81 -45.37
CA LYS A 389 41.33 9.06 -46.49
C LYS A 389 39.95 9.45 -47.01
N GLU A 390 39.37 10.58 -46.62
CA GLU A 390 38.04 10.99 -47.13
C GLU A 390 38.03 12.41 -47.73
N LEU A 391 38.65 12.59 -48.89
CA LEU A 391 38.49 13.82 -49.68
C LEU A 391 38.18 13.61 -51.19
N ASP A 392 37.99 12.37 -51.68
CA ASP A 392 37.98 12.10 -53.13
C ASP A 392 36.65 11.68 -53.78
N HIS A 393 35.49 11.81 -53.11
CA HIS A 393 34.22 11.43 -53.76
C HIS A 393 33.07 12.40 -53.49
N TYR A 394 33.16 13.62 -54.03
CA TYR A 394 32.02 14.41 -54.51
C TYR A 394 32.49 15.40 -55.60
N PHE A 395 32.66 14.91 -56.83
CA PHE A 395 32.52 15.62 -58.09
C PHE A 395 31.98 14.67 -59.14
#